data_AF-A0AAE6WT38-F1
#
_entry.id   AF-A0AAE6WT38-F1
#
_cell.length_a   1.000
_cell.length_b   1.000
_cell.length_c   1.000
_cell.angle_alpha   90.00
_cell.angle_beta   90.00
_cell.angle_gamma   90.00
#
_symmetry.space_group_name_H-M   'P 1'
#
loop_
_entity.id
_entity.type
_entity.pdbx_description
1 polymer ?
#
loop_
_entity_poly.entity_id
_entity_poly.type
_entity_poly.pdbx_seq_one_letter_code
_entity_poly.pdbx_strand_id
1 'polypeptide(L)'
;MKKMKGTLLVLLACAMLTACSNNSGEKAQPTKVNPEGAPAPAPAETKANNDFKGEPIKDSKGLPEPSQINVYKYGNKKTLKSTDADFKKIVELTNKRVGIVGEIVPTQETELSIEKATKLGLAIEYVYDKPVEHEIVAKEKQGDKKVNTTVKVTSKSDIFVFSGNDSDRMYYSEDGKTYTDKPIRLTETTELTKLISK
;
A
#
# COMPACT_ATOMS: atom_id res chain seq x y z
N MET A 1 -10.22 -22.08 -55.42
CA MET A 1 -11.62 -22.54 -55.27
C MET A 1 -12.01 -22.48 -53.80
N LYS A 2 -13.18 -21.88 -53.52
CA LYS A 2 -13.83 -21.70 -52.20
C LYS A 2 -14.37 -23.03 -51.64
N LYS A 3 -14.39 -23.17 -50.31
CA LYS A 3 -15.56 -23.37 -49.39
C LYS A 3 -15.11 -22.95 -47.97
N MET A 4 -15.58 -21.86 -47.34
CA MET A 4 -16.81 -21.69 -46.52
C MET A 4 -17.01 -22.85 -45.53
N LYS A 5 -17.41 -22.71 -44.26
CA LYS A 5 -17.87 -21.64 -43.34
C LYS A 5 -18.08 -22.37 -42.00
N GLY A 6 -18.10 -21.68 -40.85
CA GLY A 6 -18.76 -22.26 -39.67
C GLY A 6 -18.40 -21.69 -38.31
N THR A 7 -18.77 -20.44 -38.05
CA THR A 7 -18.92 -19.86 -36.72
C THR A 7 -20.01 -20.61 -35.95
N LEU A 8 -19.80 -20.94 -34.67
CA LEU A 8 -20.91 -21.22 -33.75
C LEU A 8 -20.72 -20.41 -32.46
N LEU A 9 -21.40 -19.26 -32.43
CA LEU A 9 -21.81 -18.55 -31.24
C LEU A 9 -22.86 -19.39 -30.52
N VAL A 10 -22.64 -19.70 -29.24
CA VAL A 10 -23.73 -20.13 -28.36
C VAL A 10 -24.29 -18.88 -27.71
N LEU A 11 -25.44 -18.46 -28.20
CA LEU A 11 -26.25 -17.37 -27.67
C LEU A 11 -27.53 -17.97 -27.07
N LEU A 12 -27.86 -17.49 -25.87
CA LEU A 12 -29.20 -17.34 -25.29
C LEU A 12 -30.03 -18.59 -24.94
N ALA A 13 -30.49 -18.65 -23.69
CA ALA A 13 -31.86 -18.25 -23.37
C ALA A 13 -32.10 -18.24 -21.85
N CYS A 14 -32.59 -17.09 -21.35
CA CYS A 14 -33.32 -17.01 -20.10
C CYS A 14 -34.63 -17.80 -20.23
N ALA A 15 -34.99 -18.55 -19.20
CA ALA A 15 -36.36 -18.98 -18.98
C ALA A 15 -36.75 -18.57 -17.55
N MET A 16 -37.60 -17.54 -17.45
CA MET A 16 -38.40 -17.27 -16.27
C MET A 16 -39.82 -17.78 -16.48
N LEU A 17 -40.48 -18.05 -15.34
CA LEU A 17 -41.92 -18.11 -15.06
C LEU A 17 -42.65 -19.45 -15.26
N THR A 18 -43.13 -20.02 -14.15
CA THR A 18 -44.56 -20.03 -13.73
C THR A 18 -44.68 -20.74 -12.35
N ALA A 19 -44.99 -20.01 -11.27
CA ALA A 19 -46.29 -19.83 -10.59
C ALA A 19 -46.65 -21.02 -9.64
N CYS A 20 -47.14 -20.88 -8.40
CA CYS A 20 -48.29 -20.11 -7.89
C CYS A 20 -48.30 -19.96 -6.34
N SER A 21 -48.73 -18.77 -5.87
CA SER A 21 -49.64 -18.44 -4.72
C SER A 21 -49.39 -18.99 -3.29
N ASN A 22 -49.57 -18.26 -2.18
CA ASN A 22 -50.43 -17.13 -1.80
C ASN A 22 -49.75 -16.30 -0.68
N ASN A 23 -49.86 -14.95 -0.63
CA ASN A 23 -50.90 -14.21 0.11
C ASN A 23 -50.57 -12.70 0.29
N SER A 24 -51.63 -11.89 0.18
CA SER A 24 -51.86 -10.54 0.72
C SER A 24 -50.89 -9.37 0.39
N GLY A 25 -51.20 -8.70 -0.73
CA GLY A 25 -51.58 -7.28 -0.80
C GLY A 25 -50.76 -6.20 -0.09
N GLU A 26 -49.99 -5.42 -0.87
CA GLU A 26 -50.03 -3.96 -0.83
C GLU A 26 -49.52 -3.39 -2.16
N LYS A 27 -50.31 -2.53 -2.82
CA LYS A 27 -49.91 -1.79 -4.01
C LYS A 27 -49.15 -0.54 -3.57
N ALA A 28 -47.90 -0.40 -3.98
CA ALA A 28 -47.27 0.90 -4.15
C ALA A 28 -46.45 0.93 -5.45
N GLN A 29 -46.64 2.03 -6.16
CA GLN A 29 -46.23 2.41 -7.52
C GLN A 29 -44.70 2.55 -7.68
N PRO A 30 -44.13 2.49 -8.91
CA PRO A 30 -42.68 2.50 -9.10
C PRO A 30 -42.09 3.91 -8.95
N THR A 31 -41.21 4.10 -7.98
CA THR A 31 -40.45 5.34 -7.83
C THR A 31 -39.20 5.28 -8.70
N LYS A 32 -39.12 6.16 -9.71
CA LYS A 32 -37.88 6.56 -10.36
C LYS A 32 -36.89 7.09 -9.31
N VAL A 33 -35.63 6.66 -9.35
CA VAL A 33 -34.50 7.50 -8.93
C VAL A 33 -33.23 7.16 -9.72
N ASN A 34 -32.55 8.25 -10.09
CA ASN A 34 -31.41 8.40 -11.00
C ASN A 34 -30.09 7.86 -10.42
N PRO A 35 -29.05 7.59 -11.23
CA PRO A 35 -27.73 7.16 -10.78
C PRO A 35 -26.84 8.38 -10.54
N GLU A 36 -26.49 8.70 -9.29
CA GLU A 36 -25.31 9.47 -8.90
C GLU A 36 -25.32 9.62 -7.37
N GLY A 37 -24.18 9.36 -6.72
CA GLY A 37 -24.02 9.58 -5.28
C GLY A 37 -23.88 8.34 -4.41
N ALA A 38 -23.15 7.31 -4.87
CA ALA A 38 -22.57 6.37 -3.91
C ALA A 38 -21.45 7.13 -3.15
N PRO A 39 -21.56 7.36 -1.83
CA PRO A 39 -20.46 7.91 -1.06
C PRO A 39 -19.26 6.97 -1.17
N ALA A 40 -18.06 7.54 -1.29
CA ALA A 40 -16.82 6.78 -1.15
C ALA A 40 -16.91 5.95 0.14
N PRO A 41 -16.52 4.66 0.13
CA PRO A 41 -16.53 3.87 1.34
C PRO A 41 -15.67 4.59 2.38
N ALA A 42 -16.25 4.84 3.56
CA ALA A 42 -15.50 5.33 4.70
C ALA A 42 -14.27 4.42 4.89
N PRO A 43 -13.08 4.97 5.17
CA PRO A 43 -11.94 4.14 5.48
C PRO A 43 -12.35 3.23 6.63
N ALA A 44 -12.30 1.92 6.44
CA ALA A 44 -12.31 1.01 7.56
C ALA A 44 -11.11 1.40 8.41
N GLU A 45 -11.34 2.12 9.51
CA GLU A 45 -10.34 2.38 10.53
C GLU A 45 -10.05 1.08 11.27
N THR A 46 -9.42 0.12 10.59
CA THR A 46 -8.58 -0.84 11.30
C THR A 46 -7.38 -0.05 11.79
N LYS A 47 -7.51 0.56 12.97
CA LYS A 47 -6.35 0.93 13.78
C LYS A 47 -5.66 -0.37 14.14
N ALA A 48 -4.76 -0.83 13.29
CA ALA A 48 -3.73 -1.75 13.73
C ALA A 48 -2.99 -1.04 14.86
N ASN A 49 -3.28 -1.44 16.10
CA ASN A 49 -2.56 -0.95 17.26
C ASN A 49 -1.11 -1.44 17.08
N ASN A 50 -0.23 -0.57 16.61
CA ASN A 50 1.13 -0.97 16.30
C ASN A 50 1.96 -0.91 17.59
N ASP A 51 1.97 -2.03 18.32
CA ASP A 51 2.78 -2.21 19.53
C ASP A 51 4.28 -2.42 19.23
N PHE A 52 4.71 -2.34 17.96
CA PHE A 52 6.13 -2.50 17.61
C PHE A 52 6.94 -1.30 18.11
N LYS A 53 7.71 -1.53 19.19
CA LYS A 53 8.72 -0.62 19.71
C LYS A 53 10.08 -1.25 19.54
N GLY A 54 10.78 -0.88 18.46
CA GLY A 54 12.15 -1.31 18.24
C GLY A 54 13.16 -0.58 19.12
N GLU A 55 14.39 -1.08 19.13
CA GLU A 55 15.52 -0.48 19.86
C GLU A 55 16.19 0.62 19.00
N PRO A 56 16.60 1.76 19.56
CA PRO A 56 17.34 2.78 18.81
C PRO A 56 18.69 2.27 18.30
N ILE A 57 19.09 2.72 17.11
CA ILE A 57 20.38 2.43 16.49
C ILE A 57 21.28 3.65 16.67
N LYS A 58 22.32 3.54 17.50
CA LYS A 58 23.21 4.64 17.90
C LYS A 58 23.86 5.37 16.71
N ASP A 59 24.24 4.62 15.67
CA ASP A 59 24.99 5.12 14.52
C ASP A 59 24.20 4.92 13.20
N SER A 60 22.86 5.08 13.25
CA SER A 60 22.05 4.96 12.03
C SER A 60 22.45 6.02 11.00
N LYS A 61 22.73 5.57 9.77
CA LYS A 61 23.05 6.44 8.63
C LYS A 61 21.80 7.00 7.95
N GLY A 62 20.62 6.51 8.32
CA GLY A 62 19.37 6.82 7.63
C GLY A 62 19.36 6.29 6.19
N LEU A 63 18.36 6.74 5.44
CA LEU A 63 18.25 6.51 4.00
C LEU A 63 18.97 7.61 3.22
N PRO A 64 19.53 7.28 2.03
CA PRO A 64 19.94 8.29 1.07
C PRO A 64 18.78 9.24 0.76
N GLU A 65 19.10 10.51 0.51
CA GLU A 65 18.10 11.50 0.13
C GLU A 65 17.49 11.11 -1.23
N PRO A 66 16.15 11.03 -1.35
CA PRO A 66 15.50 10.69 -2.61
C PRO A 66 15.57 11.86 -3.60
N SER A 67 15.44 11.59 -4.90
CA SER A 67 15.31 12.67 -5.89
C SER A 67 13.91 13.29 -5.91
N GLN A 68 12.91 12.52 -5.48
CA GLN A 68 11.54 12.99 -5.25
C GLN A 68 10.80 12.08 -4.27
N ILE A 69 9.72 12.60 -3.69
CA ILE A 69 8.81 11.84 -2.84
C ILE A 69 7.43 11.85 -3.49
N ASN A 70 6.87 10.69 -3.80
CA ASN A 70 5.45 10.59 -4.17
C ASN A 70 4.63 10.32 -2.91
N VAL A 71 3.70 11.22 -2.60
CA VAL A 71 2.72 11.04 -1.52
C VAL A 71 1.44 10.51 -2.14
N TYR A 72 0.99 9.34 -1.68
CA TYR A 72 -0.25 8.70 -2.09
C TYR A 72 -1.29 8.84 -0.98
N LYS A 73 -2.46 9.38 -1.33
CA LYS A 73 -3.58 9.60 -0.41
C LYS A 73 -4.89 9.24 -1.09
N TYR A 74 -5.42 8.06 -0.76
CA TYR A 74 -6.71 7.55 -1.24
C TYR A 74 -6.84 7.65 -2.76
N GLY A 75 -5.82 7.19 -3.49
CA GLY A 75 -5.78 7.17 -4.95
C GLY A 75 -5.23 8.45 -5.60
N ASN A 76 -5.05 9.52 -4.82
CA ASN A 76 -4.40 10.74 -5.30
C ASN A 76 -2.88 10.65 -5.12
N LYS A 77 -2.14 11.15 -6.10
CA LYS A 77 -0.68 11.23 -6.07
C LYS A 77 -0.23 12.69 -6.12
N LYS A 78 0.58 13.10 -5.14
CA LYS A 78 1.33 14.38 -5.15
C LYS A 78 2.82 14.07 -5.19
N THR A 79 3.55 14.68 -6.11
CA THR A 79 5.01 14.55 -6.17
C THR A 79 5.65 15.78 -5.52
N LEU A 80 6.56 15.56 -4.59
CA LEU A 80 7.37 16.57 -3.91
C LEU A 80 8.82 16.50 -4.41
N LYS A 81 9.41 17.66 -4.65
CA LYS A 81 10.82 17.88 -4.96
C LYS A 81 11.53 18.47 -3.74
N SER A 82 12.87 18.49 -3.77
CA SER A 82 13.69 19.00 -2.67
C SER A 82 13.45 20.49 -2.32
N THR A 83 12.84 21.25 -3.23
CA THR A 83 12.44 22.65 -3.03
C THR A 83 11.11 22.81 -2.30
N ASP A 84 10.30 21.75 -2.19
CA ASP A 84 9.03 21.79 -1.46
C ASP A 84 9.26 21.81 0.05
N ALA A 85 8.47 22.64 0.76
CA ALA A 85 8.66 22.87 2.21
C ALA A 85 8.59 21.58 3.04
N ASP A 86 7.68 20.66 2.69
CA ASP A 86 7.48 19.41 3.42
C ASP A 86 8.53 18.33 3.10
N PHE A 87 9.28 18.46 2.00
CA PHE A 87 10.20 17.43 1.53
C PHE A 87 11.23 17.06 2.59
N LYS A 88 11.98 18.06 3.09
CA LYS A 88 13.03 17.84 4.09
C LYS A 88 12.47 17.27 5.39
N LYS A 89 11.27 17.70 5.77
CA LYS A 89 10.63 17.23 7.00
C LYS A 89 10.19 15.78 6.89
N ILE A 90 9.68 15.35 5.73
CA ILE A 90 9.36 13.94 5.46
C ILE A 90 10.64 13.10 5.49
N VAL A 91 11.74 13.58 4.89
CA VAL A 91 13.06 12.92 4.96
C VAL A 91 13.54 12.75 6.39
N GLU A 92 13.54 13.82 7.17
CA GLU A 92 13.93 13.80 8.59
C GLU A 92 13.12 12.76 9.39
N LEU A 93 11.79 12.79 9.27
CA LEU A 93 10.93 11.91 10.05
C LEU A 93 11.00 10.45 9.61
N THR A 94 11.16 10.18 8.32
CA THR A 94 11.38 8.82 7.82
C THR A 94 12.73 8.29 8.30
N ASN A 95 13.77 9.13 8.33
CA ASN A 95 15.08 8.76 8.87
C ASN A 95 15.06 8.47 10.37
N LYS A 96 14.19 9.13 11.15
CA LYS A 96 13.95 8.75 12.55
C LYS A 96 13.37 7.33 12.67
N ARG A 97 12.50 6.91 11.74
CA ARG A 97 11.92 5.56 11.74
C ARG A 97 12.97 4.49 11.47
N VAL A 98 13.80 4.67 10.46
CA VAL A 98 14.89 3.72 10.14
C VAL A 98 16.06 3.79 11.13
N GLY A 99 16.09 4.81 11.99
CA GLY A 99 16.96 4.88 13.17
C GLY A 99 16.58 3.93 14.31
N ILE A 100 15.54 3.12 14.13
CA ILE A 100 15.05 2.14 15.10
C ILE A 100 15.08 0.77 14.43
N VAL A 101 15.51 -0.27 15.17
CA VAL A 101 15.56 -1.64 14.67
C VAL A 101 14.16 -2.07 14.20
N GLY A 102 14.04 -2.40 12.91
CA GLY A 102 12.80 -2.90 12.30
C GLY A 102 12.60 -4.41 12.49
N GLU A 103 11.67 -4.98 11.76
CA GLU A 103 11.42 -6.43 11.70
C GLU A 103 11.11 -6.86 10.26
N ILE A 104 11.77 -7.91 9.78
CA ILE A 104 11.45 -8.49 8.47
C ILE A 104 10.14 -9.28 8.61
N VAL A 105 9.13 -8.90 7.82
CA VAL A 105 7.81 -9.55 7.82
C VAL A 105 7.49 -10.03 6.40
N PRO A 106 7.92 -11.25 6.03
CA PRO A 106 7.69 -11.76 4.68
C PRO A 106 6.20 -11.82 4.32
N THR A 107 5.89 -11.55 3.06
CA THR A 107 4.53 -11.60 2.52
C THR A 107 4.53 -12.18 1.11
N GLN A 108 3.47 -12.89 0.75
CA GLN A 108 3.26 -13.40 -0.62
C GLN A 108 2.40 -12.43 -1.46
N GLU A 109 1.86 -11.38 -0.87
CA GLU A 109 0.91 -10.45 -1.49
C GLU A 109 1.52 -9.07 -1.80
N THR A 110 2.84 -8.97 -1.99
CA THR A 110 3.56 -7.69 -2.14
C THR A 110 2.89 -6.71 -3.11
N GLU A 111 2.55 -7.13 -4.33
CA GLU A 111 1.95 -6.26 -5.33
C GLU A 111 0.58 -5.74 -4.90
N LEU A 112 -0.27 -6.62 -4.36
CA LEU A 112 -1.60 -6.28 -3.87
C LEU A 112 -1.53 -5.33 -2.66
N SER A 113 -0.56 -5.53 -1.77
CA SER A 113 -0.31 -4.67 -0.62
C SER A 113 0.06 -3.24 -1.04
N ILE A 114 0.98 -3.11 -2.00
CA ILE A 114 1.41 -1.82 -2.55
C ILE A 114 0.27 -1.15 -3.30
N GLU A 115 -0.49 -1.91 -4.10
CA GLU A 115 -1.65 -1.38 -4.82
C GLU A 115 -2.70 -0.83 -3.84
N LYS A 116 -3.05 -1.59 -2.80
CA LYS A 116 -3.98 -1.13 -1.76
C LYS A 116 -3.46 0.11 -1.05
N ALA A 117 -2.18 0.14 -0.68
CA ALA A 117 -1.57 1.28 0.01
C ALA A 117 -1.61 2.57 -0.85
N THR A 118 -1.32 2.45 -2.15
CA THR A 118 -1.25 3.60 -3.07
C THR A 118 -2.60 4.05 -3.62
N LYS A 119 -3.56 3.12 -3.79
CA LYS A 119 -4.90 3.44 -4.33
C LYS A 119 -5.97 3.70 -3.27
N LEU A 120 -5.90 3.03 -2.12
CA LEU A 120 -6.96 3.05 -1.11
C LEU A 120 -6.48 3.54 0.25
N GLY A 121 -5.19 3.78 0.43
CA GLY A 121 -4.60 4.13 1.71
C GLY A 121 -3.74 5.38 1.67
N LEU A 122 -2.77 5.38 2.57
CA LEU A 122 -1.78 6.41 2.78
C LEU A 122 -0.39 5.77 2.66
N ALA A 123 0.40 6.26 1.72
CA ALA A 123 1.76 5.81 1.49
C ALA A 123 2.64 6.97 1.04
N ILE A 124 3.95 6.84 1.26
CA ILE A 124 4.93 7.64 0.52
C ILE A 124 5.87 6.70 -0.23
N GLU A 125 6.37 7.14 -1.36
CA GLU A 125 7.38 6.46 -2.15
C GLU A 125 8.57 7.40 -2.32
N TYR A 126 9.73 6.95 -1.85
CA TYR A 126 11.01 7.57 -2.17
C TYR A 126 11.46 7.05 -3.51
N VAL A 127 11.71 7.96 -4.45
CA VAL A 127 12.23 7.60 -5.77
C VAL A 127 13.64 8.14 -5.89
N TYR A 128 14.53 7.30 -6.41
CA TYR A 128 15.92 7.64 -6.70
C TYR A 128 16.15 7.66 -8.22
N ASP A 129 17.00 8.57 -8.69
CA ASP A 129 17.32 8.68 -10.13
C ASP A 129 18.06 7.43 -10.64
N LYS A 130 18.88 6.84 -9.78
CA LYS A 130 19.59 5.58 -9.97
C LYS A 130 19.45 4.72 -8.70
N PRO A 131 19.58 3.38 -8.79
CA PRO A 131 19.62 2.55 -7.60
C PRO A 131 20.69 3.04 -6.61
N VAL A 132 20.34 3.06 -5.33
CA VAL A 132 21.23 3.45 -4.24
C VAL A 132 21.34 2.31 -3.24
N GLU A 133 22.54 2.12 -2.70
CA GLU A 133 22.79 1.16 -1.62
C GLU A 133 22.63 1.83 -0.26
N HIS A 134 21.96 1.15 0.66
CA HIS A 134 21.85 1.57 2.06
C HIS A 134 21.63 0.36 2.98
N GLU A 135 21.72 0.60 4.28
CA GLU A 135 21.64 -0.44 5.31
C GLU A 135 20.50 -0.14 6.28
N ILE A 136 19.69 -1.15 6.58
CA ILE A 136 18.63 -1.08 7.59
C ILE A 136 18.85 -2.22 8.58
N VAL A 137 18.85 -1.91 9.87
CA VAL A 137 18.91 -2.97 10.90
C VAL A 137 17.50 -3.46 11.18
N ALA A 138 17.27 -4.76 11.01
CA ALA A 138 15.97 -5.38 11.25
C ALA A 138 16.13 -6.74 11.94
N LYS A 139 15.11 -7.12 12.70
CA LYS A 139 15.01 -8.45 13.30
C LYS A 139 14.65 -9.47 12.22
N GLU A 140 15.52 -10.46 12.06
CA GLU A 140 15.30 -11.64 11.21
C GLU A 140 15.06 -12.87 12.08
N LYS A 141 14.10 -13.73 11.68
CA LYS A 141 13.86 -15.00 12.35
C LYS A 141 14.93 -16.01 11.95
N GLN A 142 15.73 -16.44 12.92
CA GLN A 142 16.73 -17.50 12.78
C GLN A 142 16.37 -18.65 13.74
N GLY A 143 15.70 -19.68 13.21
CA GLY A 143 15.09 -20.74 14.02
C GLY A 143 14.00 -20.15 14.93
N ASP A 144 14.11 -20.40 16.23
CA ASP A 144 13.16 -19.90 17.24
C ASP A 144 13.51 -18.50 17.78
N LYS A 145 14.64 -17.92 17.36
CA LYS A 145 15.10 -16.62 17.83
C LYS A 145 14.90 -15.55 16.76
N LYS A 146 14.71 -14.31 17.22
CA LYS A 146 14.84 -13.10 16.39
C LYS A 146 16.18 -12.46 16.72
N VAL A 147 16.99 -12.21 15.71
CA VAL A 147 18.30 -11.57 15.86
C VAL A 147 18.35 -10.30 15.03
N ASN A 148 19.08 -9.30 15.52
CA ASN A 148 19.28 -8.07 14.78
C ASN A 148 20.27 -8.36 13.64
N THR A 149 19.83 -8.14 12.40
CA THR A 149 20.61 -8.30 11.18
C THR A 149 20.68 -6.97 10.44
N THR A 150 21.84 -6.65 9.88
CA THR A 150 21.97 -5.54 8.92
C THR A 150 21.51 -6.03 7.55
N VAL A 151 20.39 -5.51 7.08
CA VAL A 151 19.85 -5.75 5.74
C VAL A 151 20.49 -4.75 4.78
N LYS A 152 21.24 -5.25 3.80
CA LYS A 152 21.75 -4.44 2.69
C LYS A 152 20.63 -4.29 1.65
N VAL A 153 20.21 -3.07 1.41
CA VAL A 153 19.14 -2.73 0.47
C VAL A 153 19.76 -1.98 -0.71
N THR A 154 19.44 -2.43 -1.91
CA THR A 154 19.68 -1.66 -3.14
C THR A 154 18.31 -1.25 -3.66
N SER A 155 18.01 0.05 -3.68
CA SER A 155 16.69 0.54 -4.07
C SER A 155 16.76 1.68 -5.06
N LYS A 156 15.90 1.61 -6.06
CA LYS A 156 15.48 2.76 -6.88
C LYS A 156 14.13 3.31 -6.42
N SER A 157 13.33 2.50 -5.71
CA SER A 157 12.08 2.92 -5.07
C SER A 157 11.89 2.26 -3.72
N ASP A 158 11.55 3.05 -2.71
CA ASP A 158 11.16 2.59 -1.36
C ASP A 158 9.76 3.11 -1.00
N ILE A 159 8.80 2.21 -0.80
CA ILE A 159 7.41 2.53 -0.42
C ILE A 159 7.21 2.30 1.06
N PHE A 160 6.81 3.35 1.79
CA PHE A 160 6.42 3.30 3.19
C PHE A 160 4.90 3.39 3.29
N VAL A 161 4.29 2.36 3.87
CA VAL A 161 2.84 2.27 4.05
C VAL A 161 2.46 2.80 5.43
N PHE A 162 1.41 3.60 5.53
CA PHE A 162 0.96 4.24 6.78
C PHE A 162 -0.47 3.86 7.19
N SER A 163 -1.16 3.06 6.39
CA SER A 163 -2.54 2.66 6.67
C SER A 163 -2.86 1.29 6.09
N GLY A 164 -3.89 0.63 6.64
CA GLY A 164 -4.35 -0.69 6.20
C GLY A 164 -3.57 -1.82 6.86
N ASN A 165 -3.79 -3.05 6.39
CA ASN A 165 -3.25 -4.27 7.03
C ASN A 165 -1.72 -4.34 7.04
N ASP A 166 -1.09 -3.64 6.10
CA ASP A 166 0.36 -3.60 5.93
C ASP A 166 0.95 -2.27 6.41
N SER A 167 0.25 -1.58 7.32
CA SER A 167 0.77 -0.36 7.94
C SER A 167 2.18 -0.59 8.48
N ASP A 168 2.99 0.45 8.33
CA ASP A 168 4.35 0.55 8.81
C ASP A 168 5.37 -0.35 8.13
N ARG A 169 4.98 -1.02 7.04
CA ARG A 169 5.92 -1.73 6.18
C ARG A 169 6.60 -0.79 5.21
N MET A 170 7.90 -0.99 5.07
CA MET A 170 8.73 -0.50 3.98
C MET A 170 8.94 -1.62 2.97
N TYR A 171 8.47 -1.42 1.75
CA TYR A 171 8.80 -2.21 0.58
C TYR A 171 9.91 -1.51 -0.19
N TYR A 172 10.86 -2.25 -0.74
CA TYR A 172 11.97 -1.70 -1.52
C TYR A 172 12.12 -2.47 -2.83
N SER A 173 12.58 -1.77 -3.87
CA SER A 173 12.69 -2.26 -5.23
C SER A 173 13.96 -1.74 -5.88
N GLU A 174 14.80 -2.63 -6.42
CA GLU A 174 16.04 -2.28 -7.12
C GLU A 174 15.76 -1.64 -8.49
N ASP A 175 14.74 -2.10 -9.22
CA ASP A 175 14.38 -1.62 -10.56
C ASP A 175 13.30 -0.52 -10.55
N GLY A 176 12.69 -0.28 -9.38
CA GLY A 176 11.57 0.64 -9.18
C GLY A 176 10.22 0.10 -9.67
N LYS A 177 10.10 -1.21 -9.88
CA LYS A 177 8.89 -1.87 -10.40
C LYS A 177 8.54 -3.12 -9.61
N THR A 178 9.53 -3.97 -9.37
CA THR A 178 9.39 -5.26 -8.69
C THR A 178 9.89 -5.10 -7.25
N TYR A 179 8.98 -5.27 -6.29
CA TYR A 179 9.29 -5.08 -4.87
C TYR A 179 9.58 -6.41 -4.19
N THR A 180 10.43 -6.36 -3.16
CA THR A 180 10.77 -7.51 -2.32
C THR A 180 9.53 -8.16 -1.68
N ASP A 181 9.59 -9.48 -1.47
CA ASP A 181 8.64 -10.26 -0.67
C ASP A 181 8.98 -10.22 0.84
N LYS A 182 10.07 -9.52 1.21
CA LYS A 182 10.55 -9.36 2.59
C LYS A 182 10.55 -7.89 3.01
N PRO A 183 9.38 -7.24 3.10
CA PRO A 183 9.30 -5.88 3.60
C PRO A 183 9.75 -5.79 5.05
N ILE A 184 10.18 -4.59 5.45
CA ILE A 184 10.62 -4.30 6.80
C ILE A 184 9.51 -3.53 7.50
N ARG A 185 8.93 -4.11 8.56
CA ARG A 185 8.05 -3.37 9.47
C ARG A 185 8.90 -2.44 10.32
N LEU A 186 8.56 -1.16 10.30
CA LEU A 186 9.21 -0.09 11.05
C LEU A 186 8.32 0.36 12.20
N THR A 187 8.91 1.07 13.16
CA THR A 187 8.16 1.75 14.22
C THR A 187 7.27 2.83 13.60
N GLU A 188 6.04 2.97 14.08
CA GLU A 188 5.12 4.04 13.67
C GLU A 188 5.75 5.41 14.02
N THR A 189 5.44 6.45 13.23
CA THR A 189 5.73 7.83 13.61
C THR A 189 4.53 8.70 13.36
N THR A 190 3.79 8.97 14.44
CA THR A 190 2.54 9.76 14.38
C THR A 190 2.77 11.16 13.79
N GLU A 191 3.92 11.79 14.02
CA GLU A 191 4.26 13.09 13.41
C GLU A 191 4.33 13.01 11.88
N LEU A 192 4.94 11.94 11.34
CA LEU A 192 5.03 11.71 9.91
C LEU A 192 3.66 11.40 9.32
N THR A 193 2.90 10.48 9.94
CA THR A 193 1.54 10.15 9.53
C THR A 193 0.65 11.40 9.49
N LYS A 194 0.73 12.27 10.50
CA LYS A 194 -0.01 13.55 10.52
C LYS A 194 0.44 14.50 9.43
N LEU A 195 1.74 14.57 9.12
CA LEU A 195 2.27 15.45 8.07
C LEU A 195 1.75 15.03 6.69
N ILE A 196 1.86 13.75 6.34
CA ILE A 196 1.45 13.24 5.02
C ILE A 196 -0.08 13.14 4.86
N SER A 197 -0.82 13.11 5.98
CA SER A 197 -2.28 13.07 5.97
C SER A 197 -2.93 14.43 5.68
N LYS A 198 -2.17 15.54 5.77
CA LYS A 198 -2.67 16.88 5.43
C LYS A 198 -2.86 16.98 3.92
#